data_AF-A0A3P5ZS87-F1
#
_entry.id   AF-A0A3P5ZS87-F1
#
_cell.length_a   1.000
_cell.length_b   1.000
_cell.length_c   1.000
_cell.angle_alpha   90.00
_cell.angle_beta   90.00
_cell.angle_gamma   90.00
#
_symmetry.space_group_name_H-M   'P 1'
#
loop_
_entity.id
_entity.type
_entity.pdbx_description
1 polymer ?
#
loop_
_entity_poly.entity_id
_entity_poly.type
_entity_poly.pdbx_seq_one_letter_code
_entity_poly.pdbx_strand_id
1 'polypeptide(L)'
;MIKFGAHVVLVLRYMLADEIKDREKLSNVGDLILHMYSMFLFSKQHEELVGIYASQLARHRCIELFVHMMELRMHSSVHVKFKIFLSAMEYLPFSHVVDSQGNFEEIVDRYSNENATLWNIYRVLSRSREIKLAKYDPSVDVAEQHRQQSLQKAIAIQWLCFTPPSTIKDVKDVTSKLLLRSLMHSNILFREFALIAMWRVPATPVGAHTLLSFLAEPLKQLAENPDTLEDYVSENLQEFQDWNEYYSCDAKYRNWLKFQLENAEVTELSEEENQKAVVAAKETLDSSLSLLLRKDNPWLTFLEDDVFESEENMFLELHATAMLCLPSGECLRPDATVCAALMSALYASVTEEVVLDRQLMVNVSISSRDSYCIEVVLRCLATEGDGLGPHNANDGGILSSVAAAAFKGWDVYGTYLAFTVLTRFQAGVTMDISRLDAWYSSKEGSLETPATYILRGLCRRCCLPELVLRSMQVSVCLMESGNPPEDHDELIELVASDETGFISLFSQQQLQEFMLFEREYRLSQLELQEELSSS
;
A
#
# COMPACT_ATOMS: atom_id res chain seq x y z
N MET A 1 -43.82 -12.86 -11.13
CA MET A 1 -43.28 -13.89 -12.05
C MET A 1 -41.87 -14.32 -11.67
N ILE A 2 -40.87 -13.43 -11.62
CA ILE A 2 -39.47 -13.83 -11.34
C ILE A 2 -39.26 -14.51 -9.97
N LYS A 3 -39.88 -13.99 -8.90
CA LYS A 3 -39.88 -14.62 -7.57
C LYS A 3 -40.39 -16.07 -7.63
N PHE A 4 -41.55 -16.28 -8.27
CA PHE A 4 -42.15 -17.61 -8.43
C PHE A 4 -41.20 -18.55 -9.21
N GLY A 5 -40.62 -18.06 -10.31
CA GLY A 5 -39.63 -18.81 -11.09
C GLY A 5 -38.43 -19.25 -10.26
N ALA A 6 -37.85 -18.36 -9.46
CA ALA A 6 -36.72 -18.68 -8.58
C ALA A 6 -37.06 -19.77 -7.56
N HIS A 7 -38.23 -19.68 -6.90
CA HIS A 7 -38.65 -20.70 -5.94
C HIS A 7 -38.92 -22.05 -6.61
N VAL A 8 -39.52 -22.06 -7.81
CA VAL A 8 -39.72 -23.28 -8.60
C VAL A 8 -38.38 -23.92 -8.96
N VAL A 9 -37.37 -23.13 -9.37
CA VAL A 9 -36.02 -23.64 -9.65
C VAL A 9 -35.41 -24.31 -8.42
N LEU A 10 -35.52 -23.69 -7.23
CA LEU A 10 -35.02 -24.29 -5.98
C LEU A 10 -35.70 -25.63 -5.67
N VAL A 11 -37.03 -25.68 -5.76
CA VAL A 11 -37.80 -26.90 -5.51
C VAL A 11 -37.44 -28.00 -6.53
N LEU A 12 -37.33 -27.66 -7.82
CA LEU A 12 -36.96 -28.60 -8.86
C LEU A 12 -35.54 -29.15 -8.65
N ARG A 13 -34.57 -28.31 -8.25
CA ARG A 13 -33.20 -28.76 -7.94
C ARG A 13 -33.16 -29.69 -6.73
N TYR A 14 -33.97 -29.39 -5.70
CA TYR A 14 -34.05 -30.22 -4.50
C TYR A 14 -34.71 -31.57 -4.76
N MET A 15 -35.85 -31.59 -5.46
CA MET A 15 -36.63 -32.82 -5.68
C MET A 15 -36.04 -33.74 -6.74
N LEU A 16 -35.29 -33.20 -7.71
CA LEU A 16 -34.90 -33.93 -8.92
C LEU A 16 -33.38 -34.06 -9.07
N ALA A 17 -32.63 -34.01 -7.97
CA ALA A 17 -31.17 -34.05 -7.97
C ALA A 17 -30.59 -35.25 -8.75
N ASP A 18 -31.32 -36.37 -8.80
CA ASP A 18 -30.88 -37.65 -9.38
C ASP A 18 -31.68 -38.17 -10.60
N GLU A 19 -32.80 -37.54 -11.01
CA GLU A 19 -33.78 -38.19 -11.91
C GLU A 19 -34.01 -37.55 -13.31
N ILE A 20 -33.39 -36.41 -13.68
CA ILE A 20 -33.70 -35.73 -14.96
C ILE A 20 -32.69 -35.98 -16.09
N LYS A 21 -33.19 -36.34 -17.27
CA LYS A 21 -32.47 -36.32 -18.57
C LYS A 21 -31.99 -34.94 -19.04
N ASP A 22 -32.66 -33.85 -18.63
CA ASP A 22 -32.41 -32.46 -19.05
C ASP A 22 -31.75 -31.61 -17.93
N ARG A 23 -30.89 -32.22 -17.12
CA ARG A 23 -30.20 -31.58 -15.97
C ARG A 23 -29.47 -30.30 -16.37
N GLU A 24 -28.81 -30.30 -17.52
CA GLU A 24 -28.05 -29.17 -18.05
C GLU A 24 -28.93 -27.95 -18.35
N LYS A 25 -30.16 -28.18 -18.84
CA LYS A 25 -31.11 -27.10 -19.12
C LYS A 25 -31.67 -26.49 -17.85
N LEU A 26 -31.95 -27.31 -16.82
CA LEU A 26 -32.34 -26.84 -15.49
C LEU A 26 -31.19 -26.10 -14.78
N SER A 27 -29.95 -26.52 -14.99
CA SER A 27 -28.77 -25.81 -14.48
C SER A 27 -28.62 -24.45 -15.16
N ASN A 28 -28.58 -24.38 -16.49
CA ASN A 28 -28.32 -23.14 -17.21
C ASN A 28 -29.46 -22.12 -17.09
N VAL A 29 -30.71 -22.53 -17.31
CA VAL A 29 -31.87 -21.63 -17.20
C VAL A 29 -32.15 -21.31 -15.73
N GLY A 30 -31.99 -22.28 -14.84
CA GLY A 30 -32.14 -22.07 -13.40
C GLY A 30 -31.13 -21.07 -12.86
N ASP A 31 -29.85 -21.15 -13.28
CA ASP A 31 -28.82 -20.20 -12.87
C ASP A 31 -29.13 -18.79 -13.34
N LEU A 32 -29.66 -18.63 -14.57
CA LEU A 32 -30.08 -17.33 -15.06
C LEU A 32 -31.23 -16.74 -14.23
N ILE A 33 -32.26 -17.55 -13.93
CA ILE A 33 -33.42 -17.12 -13.14
C ILE A 33 -32.99 -16.74 -11.71
N LEU A 34 -32.16 -17.57 -11.08
CA LEU A 34 -31.66 -17.34 -9.72
C LEU A 34 -30.76 -16.10 -9.69
N HIS A 35 -29.83 -15.94 -10.64
CA HIS A 35 -28.98 -14.76 -10.76
C HIS A 35 -29.82 -13.48 -10.92
N MET A 36 -30.79 -13.47 -11.83
CA MET A 36 -31.66 -12.31 -12.03
C MET A 36 -32.49 -11.99 -10.77
N TYR A 37 -32.95 -13.02 -10.04
CA TYR A 37 -33.71 -12.78 -8.82
C TYR A 37 -32.83 -12.28 -7.66
N SER A 38 -31.61 -12.79 -7.52
CA SER A 38 -30.62 -12.27 -6.58
C SER A 38 -30.31 -10.80 -6.85
N MET A 39 -30.08 -10.42 -8.11
CA MET A 39 -29.88 -9.02 -8.50
C MET A 39 -31.13 -8.17 -8.27
N PHE A 40 -32.33 -8.73 -8.45
CA PHE A 40 -33.58 -8.05 -8.10
C PHE A 40 -33.67 -7.78 -6.59
N LEU A 41 -33.38 -8.77 -5.73
CA LEU A 41 -33.35 -8.61 -4.27
C LEU A 41 -32.33 -7.54 -3.86
N PHE A 42 -31.13 -7.60 -4.42
CA PHE A 42 -30.09 -6.60 -4.23
C PHE A 42 -30.52 -5.18 -4.64
N SER A 43 -31.24 -5.04 -5.77
CA SER A 43 -31.79 -3.74 -6.20
C SER A 43 -32.89 -3.20 -5.26
N LYS A 44 -33.53 -4.08 -4.50
CA LYS A 44 -34.58 -3.76 -3.53
C LYS A 44 -34.07 -3.60 -2.10
N GLN A 45 -32.75 -3.59 -1.89
CA GLN A 45 -32.11 -3.47 -0.57
C GLN A 45 -32.50 -4.62 0.38
N HIS A 46 -32.64 -5.82 -0.19
CA HIS A 46 -32.83 -7.08 0.53
C HIS A 46 -31.56 -7.93 0.45
N GLU A 47 -30.42 -7.33 0.77
CA GLU A 47 -29.10 -7.97 0.70
C GLU A 47 -29.03 -9.25 1.56
N GLU A 48 -29.75 -9.28 2.70
CA GLU A 48 -29.81 -10.43 3.61
C GLU A 48 -30.43 -11.70 2.99
N LEU A 49 -31.21 -11.57 1.90
CA LEU A 49 -31.87 -12.71 1.25
C LEU A 49 -31.09 -13.26 0.05
N VAL A 50 -30.02 -12.57 -0.38
CA VAL A 50 -29.27 -12.92 -1.59
C VAL A 50 -28.63 -14.30 -1.48
N GLY A 51 -28.04 -14.65 -0.33
CA GLY A 51 -27.31 -15.89 -0.10
C GLY A 51 -28.12 -17.15 -0.37
N ILE A 52 -29.42 -17.13 -0.05
CA ILE A 52 -30.37 -18.23 -0.30
C ILE A 52 -30.37 -18.65 -1.78
N TYR A 53 -30.31 -17.67 -2.68
CA TYR A 53 -30.41 -17.91 -4.12
C TYR A 53 -29.03 -17.97 -4.78
N ALA A 54 -28.08 -17.15 -4.31
CA ALA A 54 -26.72 -17.08 -4.86
C ALA A 54 -25.93 -18.37 -4.60
N SER A 55 -26.06 -18.98 -3.41
CA SER A 55 -25.39 -20.25 -3.05
C SER A 55 -25.77 -21.43 -3.95
N GLN A 56 -26.90 -21.32 -4.65
CA GLN A 56 -27.43 -22.37 -5.51
C GLN A 56 -26.90 -22.28 -6.94
N LEU A 57 -26.22 -21.20 -7.30
CA LEU A 57 -25.57 -21.02 -8.60
C LEU A 57 -24.33 -21.91 -8.73
N ALA A 58 -23.90 -22.18 -9.97
CA ALA A 58 -22.58 -22.76 -10.21
C ALA A 58 -21.48 -21.91 -9.54
N ARG A 59 -20.46 -22.57 -8.96
CA ARG A 59 -19.31 -21.96 -8.24
C ARG A 59 -18.86 -20.62 -8.82
N HIS A 60 -18.40 -20.59 -10.07
CA HIS A 60 -17.92 -19.36 -10.72
C HIS A 60 -18.96 -18.22 -10.76
N ARG A 61 -20.24 -18.52 -10.97
CA ARG A 61 -21.32 -17.50 -11.03
C ARG A 61 -21.68 -16.97 -9.65
N CYS A 62 -21.67 -17.84 -8.64
CA CYS A 62 -21.89 -17.47 -7.25
C CYS A 62 -20.82 -16.45 -6.80
N ILE A 63 -19.56 -16.80 -7.00
CA ILE A 63 -18.41 -15.96 -6.64
C ILE A 63 -18.47 -14.62 -7.37
N GLU A 64 -18.60 -14.62 -8.71
CA GLU A 64 -18.69 -13.38 -9.49
C GLU A 64 -19.87 -12.49 -9.06
N LEU A 65 -21.01 -13.09 -8.69
CA LEU A 65 -22.17 -12.33 -8.25
C LEU A 65 -21.90 -11.60 -6.93
N PHE A 66 -21.32 -12.28 -5.94
CA PHE A 66 -20.97 -11.63 -4.67
C PHE A 66 -19.90 -10.57 -4.83
N VAL A 67 -18.83 -10.86 -5.61
CA VAL A 67 -17.78 -9.87 -5.93
C VAL A 67 -18.41 -8.63 -6.56
N HIS A 68 -19.28 -8.80 -7.56
CA HIS A 68 -19.96 -7.69 -8.21
C HIS A 68 -20.86 -6.87 -7.25
N MET A 69 -21.61 -7.54 -6.38
CA MET A 69 -22.46 -6.86 -5.38
C MET A 69 -21.64 -6.08 -4.35
N MET A 70 -20.52 -6.65 -3.89
CA MET A 70 -19.60 -5.98 -2.96
C MET A 70 -18.98 -4.73 -3.62
N GLU A 71 -18.55 -4.82 -4.88
CA GLU A 71 -18.05 -3.68 -5.66
C GLU A 71 -19.09 -2.57 -5.80
N LEU A 72 -20.36 -2.92 -6.11
CA LEU A 72 -21.45 -1.95 -6.23
C LEU A 72 -21.82 -1.27 -4.90
N ARG A 73 -21.44 -1.86 -3.75
CA ARG A 73 -21.77 -1.36 -2.40
C ARG A 73 -20.56 -0.85 -1.64
N MET A 74 -19.42 -0.64 -2.33
CA MET A 74 -18.19 -0.11 -1.75
C MET A 74 -18.41 1.21 -0.98
N HIS A 75 -19.25 2.11 -1.48
CA HIS A 75 -19.53 3.41 -0.83
C HIS A 75 -20.83 3.42 -0.01
N SER A 76 -21.46 2.27 0.20
CA SER A 76 -22.65 2.17 1.05
C SER A 76 -22.30 2.19 2.53
N SER A 77 -23.30 2.39 3.39
CA SER A 77 -23.09 2.36 4.84
C SER A 77 -22.59 1.00 5.31
N VAL A 78 -21.86 1.00 6.43
CA VAL A 78 -21.33 -0.21 7.09
C VAL A 78 -22.43 -1.25 7.30
N HIS A 79 -23.64 -0.82 7.68
CA HIS A 79 -24.79 -1.69 7.88
C HIS A 79 -25.21 -2.45 6.60
N VAL A 80 -25.23 -1.77 5.45
CA VAL A 80 -25.60 -2.41 4.17
C VAL A 80 -24.54 -3.41 3.73
N LYS A 81 -23.26 -3.04 3.87
CA LYS A 81 -22.15 -3.96 3.60
C LYS A 81 -22.21 -5.19 4.49
N PHE A 82 -22.43 -4.99 5.80
CA PHE A 82 -22.53 -6.08 6.75
C PHE A 82 -23.64 -7.08 6.38
N LYS A 83 -24.80 -6.62 5.88
CA LYS A 83 -25.85 -7.53 5.38
C LYS A 83 -25.38 -8.42 4.22
N ILE A 84 -24.60 -7.89 3.28
CA ILE A 84 -24.06 -8.67 2.16
C ILE A 84 -23.05 -9.70 2.67
N PHE A 85 -22.17 -9.27 3.57
CA PHE A 85 -21.21 -10.16 4.22
C PHE A 85 -21.90 -11.31 4.97
N LEU A 86 -22.91 -11.01 5.80
CA LEU A 86 -23.72 -12.02 6.49
C LEU A 86 -24.37 -12.99 5.51
N SER A 87 -25.00 -12.46 4.46
CA SER A 87 -25.65 -13.22 3.40
C SER A 87 -24.68 -14.17 2.67
N ALA A 88 -23.41 -13.79 2.51
CA ALA A 88 -22.40 -14.68 1.97
C ALA A 88 -21.97 -15.74 2.99
N MET A 89 -21.65 -15.33 4.22
CA MET A 89 -21.12 -16.20 5.28
C MET A 89 -22.12 -17.24 5.80
N GLU A 90 -23.42 -16.93 5.82
CA GLU A 90 -24.45 -17.88 6.27
C GLU A 90 -24.71 -19.00 5.26
N TYR A 91 -24.48 -18.74 3.97
CA TYR A 91 -24.91 -19.63 2.88
C TYR A 91 -23.75 -20.23 2.07
N LEU A 92 -22.51 -19.76 2.28
CA LEU A 92 -21.31 -20.33 1.68
C LEU A 92 -20.40 -20.89 2.76
N PRO A 93 -19.78 -22.07 2.56
CA PRO A 93 -18.70 -22.51 3.42
C PRO A 93 -17.54 -21.50 3.36
N PHE A 94 -16.78 -21.38 4.44
CA PHE A 94 -15.63 -20.48 4.45
C PHE A 94 -14.54 -20.94 3.49
N SER A 95 -14.06 -22.18 3.65
CA SER A 95 -13.05 -22.82 2.80
C SER A 95 -13.64 -23.95 1.96
N HIS A 96 -12.83 -24.51 1.07
CA HIS A 96 -13.24 -25.53 0.10
C HIS A 96 -13.67 -26.86 0.77
N VAL A 97 -14.96 -27.22 0.66
CA VAL A 97 -15.51 -28.48 1.19
C VAL A 97 -15.97 -29.44 0.08
N VAL A 98 -16.45 -28.92 -1.05
CA VAL A 98 -16.97 -29.70 -2.19
C VAL A 98 -16.66 -28.97 -3.50
N ASP A 99 -16.12 -29.66 -4.52
CA ASP A 99 -15.66 -29.06 -5.80
C ASP A 99 -16.73 -28.25 -6.56
N SER A 100 -18.02 -28.52 -6.30
CA SER A 100 -19.16 -27.99 -7.05
C SER A 100 -19.75 -26.69 -6.50
N GLN A 101 -19.38 -26.26 -5.28
CA GLN A 101 -19.95 -25.08 -4.60
C GLN A 101 -18.91 -23.96 -4.44
N GLY A 102 -19.37 -22.72 -4.51
CA GLY A 102 -18.54 -21.56 -4.16
C GLY A 102 -18.31 -21.50 -2.65
N ASN A 103 -17.20 -20.90 -2.24
CA ASN A 103 -16.86 -20.64 -0.84
C ASN A 103 -16.52 -19.15 -0.64
N PHE A 104 -16.57 -18.68 0.60
CA PHE A 104 -16.30 -17.28 0.92
C PHE A 104 -14.83 -16.92 0.66
N GLU A 105 -13.93 -17.86 0.94
CA GLU A 105 -12.52 -17.74 0.61
C GLU A 105 -12.35 -17.38 -0.86
N GLU A 106 -12.99 -18.00 -1.84
CA GLU A 106 -12.91 -17.61 -3.26
C GLU A 106 -13.52 -16.25 -3.62
N ILE A 107 -14.42 -15.71 -2.81
CA ILE A 107 -14.90 -14.33 -2.99
C ILE A 107 -13.78 -13.40 -2.61
N VAL A 108 -13.11 -13.69 -1.49
CA VAL A 108 -12.01 -12.88 -1.03
C VAL A 108 -10.78 -13.19 -1.85
N ASP A 109 -10.24 -14.42 -1.81
CA ASP A 109 -9.09 -15.13 -2.42
C ASP A 109 -9.29 -15.64 -3.87
N ARG A 110 -8.21 -15.84 -4.64
CA ARG A 110 -8.25 -16.67 -5.86
C ARG A 110 -7.42 -17.93 -5.61
N TYR A 111 -8.06 -19.03 -5.20
CA TYR A 111 -7.40 -20.35 -5.23
C TYR A 111 -7.68 -21.02 -6.58
N SER A 112 -6.63 -21.42 -7.29
CA SER A 112 -6.70 -22.31 -8.45
C SER A 112 -5.84 -23.53 -8.15
N ASN A 113 -6.47 -24.70 -8.04
CA ASN A 113 -5.83 -25.97 -7.76
C ASN A 113 -4.74 -26.32 -8.79
N GLU A 114 -3.68 -26.97 -8.27
CA GLU A 114 -2.73 -27.89 -8.93
C GLU A 114 -2.05 -27.38 -10.24
N ASN A 115 -0.79 -26.96 -10.12
CA ASN A 115 0.18 -26.52 -11.15
C ASN A 115 0.24 -25.03 -11.53
N ALA A 116 -0.15 -24.11 -10.65
CA ALA A 116 0.18 -22.69 -10.82
C ALA A 116 0.94 -22.16 -9.59
N THR A 117 2.26 -22.14 -9.68
CA THR A 117 3.11 -21.10 -9.09
C THR A 117 2.53 -19.75 -9.52
N LEU A 118 1.71 -19.15 -8.66
CA LEU A 118 1.14 -17.80 -8.82
C LEU A 118 0.46 -17.41 -7.50
N TRP A 119 1.26 -17.01 -6.52
CA TRP A 119 0.77 -16.32 -5.34
C TRP A 119 0.36 -14.89 -5.73
N ASN A 120 -0.91 -14.73 -6.14
CA ASN A 120 -1.67 -13.48 -6.13
C ASN A 120 -3.16 -13.81 -5.98
N ILE A 121 -3.68 -13.81 -4.76
CA ILE A 121 -4.20 -12.66 -3.99
C ILE A 121 -5.61 -12.26 -4.47
N TYR A 122 -6.59 -12.74 -3.74
CA TYR A 122 -7.84 -12.08 -3.42
C TYR A 122 -8.64 -11.31 -4.48
N ARG A 123 -9.68 -11.92 -5.08
CA ARG A 123 -10.57 -11.30 -6.08
C ARG A 123 -11.11 -9.91 -5.71
N VAL A 124 -11.74 -9.70 -4.55
CA VAL A 124 -12.27 -8.36 -4.20
C VAL A 124 -11.14 -7.35 -3.97
N LEU A 125 -10.02 -7.79 -3.39
CA LEU A 125 -8.93 -6.91 -2.96
C LEU A 125 -7.90 -6.64 -4.06
N SER A 126 -7.69 -7.59 -4.95
CA SER A 126 -6.97 -7.42 -6.22
C SER A 126 -7.78 -6.54 -7.15
N ARG A 127 -9.10 -6.77 -7.31
CA ARG A 127 -9.95 -5.90 -8.13
C ARG A 127 -10.08 -4.49 -7.57
N SER A 128 -9.97 -4.29 -6.26
CA SER A 128 -9.91 -2.93 -5.68
C SER A 128 -8.58 -2.23 -5.97
N ARG A 129 -7.48 -2.98 -6.14
CA ARG A 129 -6.16 -2.49 -6.56
C ARG A 129 -6.02 -2.32 -8.07
N GLU A 130 -6.92 -2.90 -8.87
CA GLU A 130 -6.95 -2.72 -10.32
C GLU A 130 -7.37 -1.29 -10.69
N ILE A 131 -6.57 -0.64 -11.53
CA ILE A 131 -6.94 0.64 -12.12
C ILE A 131 -8.15 0.41 -13.02
N LYS A 132 -9.26 1.05 -12.65
CA LYS A 132 -10.50 1.01 -13.43
C LYS A 132 -10.33 1.89 -14.66
N LEU A 133 -10.95 1.49 -15.79
CA LEU A 133 -11.05 2.33 -16.99
C LEU A 133 -11.59 3.71 -16.63
N ALA A 134 -10.70 4.68 -16.51
CA ALA A 134 -11.04 5.98 -15.98
C ALA A 134 -11.81 6.80 -17.01
N LYS A 135 -13.05 7.15 -16.68
CA LYS A 135 -13.66 8.38 -17.20
C LYS A 135 -13.35 9.46 -16.18
N TYR A 136 -12.17 10.06 -16.30
CA TYR A 136 -11.81 11.19 -15.46
C TYR A 136 -12.83 12.32 -15.65
N ASP A 137 -13.28 12.88 -14.54
CA ASP A 137 -14.10 14.09 -14.58
C ASP A 137 -13.20 15.25 -15.05
N PRO A 138 -13.50 15.94 -16.16
CA PRO A 138 -12.70 17.08 -16.62
C PRO A 138 -12.66 18.25 -15.63
N SER A 139 -13.58 18.27 -14.65
CA SER A 139 -13.69 19.34 -13.65
C SER A 139 -12.84 19.13 -12.39
N VAL A 140 -12.24 17.94 -12.22
CA VAL A 140 -11.41 17.60 -11.06
C VAL A 140 -10.02 17.21 -11.52
N ASP A 141 -8.99 17.66 -10.80
CA ASP A 141 -7.61 17.30 -11.09
C ASP A 141 -7.41 15.77 -11.14
N VAL A 142 -6.67 15.30 -12.14
CA VAL A 142 -6.46 13.88 -12.42
C VAL A 142 -5.61 13.23 -11.33
N ALA A 143 -4.59 13.96 -10.82
CA ALA A 143 -3.75 13.48 -9.72
C ALA A 143 -4.56 13.36 -8.42
N GLU A 144 -5.46 14.29 -8.15
CA GLU A 144 -6.38 14.18 -7.00
C GLU A 144 -7.35 13.00 -7.13
N GLN A 145 -7.95 12.80 -8.31
CA GLN A 145 -8.80 11.63 -8.55
C GLN A 145 -8.04 10.31 -8.37
N HIS A 146 -6.77 10.26 -8.76
CA HIS A 146 -5.90 9.11 -8.54
C HIS A 146 -5.60 8.89 -7.05
N ARG A 147 -5.29 9.95 -6.30
CA ARG A 147 -5.08 9.88 -4.85
C ARG A 147 -6.31 9.35 -4.12
N GLN A 148 -7.52 9.72 -4.56
CA GLN A 148 -8.77 9.21 -3.99
C GLN A 148 -8.96 7.69 -4.20
N GLN A 149 -8.23 7.06 -5.14
CA GLN A 149 -8.25 5.60 -5.26
C GLN A 149 -7.64 4.90 -4.03
N SER A 150 -6.73 5.55 -3.29
CA SER A 150 -6.21 5.02 -2.03
C SER A 150 -7.31 4.78 -0.99
N LEU A 151 -8.29 5.69 -0.92
CA LEU A 151 -9.48 5.52 -0.08
C LEU A 151 -10.32 4.32 -0.55
N GLN A 152 -10.51 4.15 -1.86
CA GLN A 152 -11.28 3.02 -2.40
C GLN A 152 -10.64 1.68 -2.04
N LYS A 153 -9.31 1.59 -2.13
CA LYS A 153 -8.53 0.41 -1.73
C LYS A 153 -8.68 0.12 -0.24
N ALA A 154 -8.53 1.14 0.61
CA ALA A 154 -8.68 1.00 2.06
C ALA A 154 -10.10 0.53 2.45
N ILE A 155 -11.14 1.07 1.81
CA ILE A 155 -12.54 0.67 2.03
C ILE A 155 -12.78 -0.82 1.70
N ALA A 156 -12.01 -1.41 0.79
CA ALA A 156 -12.17 -2.82 0.42
C ALA A 156 -11.76 -3.75 1.58
N ILE A 157 -10.81 -3.33 2.42
CA ILE A 157 -10.37 -4.12 3.58
C ILE A 157 -11.46 -4.27 4.63
N GLN A 158 -12.41 -3.34 4.69
CA GLN A 158 -13.54 -3.40 5.62
C GLN A 158 -14.35 -4.69 5.48
N TRP A 159 -14.40 -5.31 4.29
CA TRP A 159 -15.06 -6.59 4.08
C TRP A 159 -14.46 -7.74 4.90
N LEU A 160 -13.17 -7.65 5.24
CA LEU A 160 -12.46 -8.62 6.07
C LEU A 160 -12.46 -8.29 7.55
N CYS A 161 -12.76 -7.05 7.92
CA CYS A 161 -12.85 -6.64 9.32
C CYS A 161 -14.21 -6.93 9.95
N PHE A 162 -15.17 -7.49 9.21
CA PHE A 162 -16.48 -7.84 9.75
C PHE A 162 -16.43 -9.10 10.60
N THR A 163 -17.08 -9.05 11.77
CA THR A 163 -17.24 -10.21 12.64
C THR A 163 -18.19 -11.22 11.99
N PRO A 164 -17.76 -12.48 11.79
CA PRO A 164 -18.62 -13.54 11.29
C PRO A 164 -19.84 -13.78 12.18
N PRO A 165 -20.99 -14.21 11.62
CA PRO A 165 -22.16 -14.54 12.41
C PRO A 165 -21.89 -15.76 13.32
N SER A 166 -22.38 -15.73 14.57
CA SER A 166 -22.17 -16.81 15.53
C SER A 166 -22.85 -18.14 15.15
N THR A 167 -23.65 -18.15 14.09
CA THR A 167 -24.39 -19.29 13.57
C THR A 167 -23.54 -20.22 12.71
N ILE A 168 -22.38 -19.77 12.20
CA ILE A 168 -21.50 -20.61 11.39
C ILE A 168 -20.66 -21.54 12.28
N LYS A 169 -20.21 -22.66 11.71
CA LYS A 169 -19.25 -23.54 12.38
C LYS A 169 -17.88 -22.86 12.41
N ASP A 170 -17.09 -23.16 13.44
CA ASP A 170 -15.69 -22.74 13.56
C ASP A 170 -15.47 -21.23 13.47
N VAL A 171 -16.42 -20.43 14.01
CA VAL A 171 -16.40 -18.95 14.02
C VAL A 171 -15.03 -18.38 14.40
N LYS A 172 -14.37 -18.97 15.40
CA LYS A 172 -13.05 -18.53 15.87
C LYS A 172 -11.97 -18.67 14.79
N ASP A 173 -11.88 -19.85 14.17
CA ASP A 173 -10.92 -20.12 13.08
C ASP A 173 -11.18 -19.20 11.88
N VAL A 174 -12.45 -19.08 11.49
CA VAL A 174 -12.88 -18.18 10.41
C VAL A 174 -12.53 -16.72 10.70
N THR A 175 -12.73 -16.28 11.95
CA THR A 175 -12.37 -14.92 12.38
C THR A 175 -10.86 -14.72 12.27
N SER A 176 -10.05 -15.64 12.81
CA SER A 176 -8.58 -15.56 12.71
C SER A 176 -8.09 -15.50 11.27
N LYS A 177 -8.66 -16.31 10.37
CA LYS A 177 -8.32 -16.28 8.94
C LYS A 177 -8.69 -14.96 8.27
N LEU A 178 -9.86 -14.38 8.58
CA LEU A 178 -10.23 -13.06 8.06
C LEU A 178 -9.31 -11.94 8.56
N LEU A 179 -8.92 -11.99 9.84
CA LEU A 179 -8.00 -11.03 10.44
C LEU A 179 -6.59 -11.14 9.85
N LEU A 180 -6.07 -12.35 9.67
CA LEU A 180 -4.78 -12.55 9.02
C LEU A 180 -4.77 -11.96 7.61
N ARG A 181 -5.84 -12.21 6.86
CA ARG A 181 -6.02 -11.67 5.50
C ARG A 181 -6.06 -10.16 5.52
N SER A 182 -6.88 -9.57 6.40
CA SER A 182 -6.97 -8.11 6.49
C SER A 182 -5.62 -7.50 6.80
N LEU A 183 -4.84 -8.10 7.72
CA LEU A 183 -3.50 -7.68 8.08
C LEU A 183 -2.52 -7.74 6.90
N MET A 184 -2.37 -8.90 6.25
CA MET A 184 -1.48 -9.09 5.09
C MET A 184 -1.76 -8.07 3.99
N HIS A 185 -3.03 -7.88 3.65
CA HIS A 185 -3.42 -6.92 2.64
C HIS A 185 -3.20 -5.48 3.03
N SER A 186 -3.39 -5.19 4.31
CA SER A 186 -3.17 -3.85 4.81
C SER A 186 -1.70 -3.47 4.69
N ASN A 187 -0.78 -4.38 4.98
CA ASN A 187 0.66 -4.18 4.77
C ASN A 187 1.00 -3.90 3.30
N ILE A 188 0.38 -4.62 2.36
CA ILE A 188 0.53 -4.33 0.92
C ILE A 188 0.09 -2.90 0.60
N LEU A 189 -1.09 -2.49 1.10
CA LEU A 189 -1.63 -1.15 0.84
C LEU A 189 -0.82 -0.05 1.55
N PHE A 190 -0.30 -0.29 2.75
CA PHE A 190 0.55 0.67 3.45
C PHE A 190 1.84 0.95 2.67
N ARG A 191 2.47 -0.08 2.11
CA ARG A 191 3.63 0.11 1.21
C ARG A 191 3.29 1.01 0.02
N GLU A 192 2.15 0.77 -0.65
CA GLU A 192 1.68 1.61 -1.76
C GLU A 192 1.40 3.05 -1.30
N PHE A 193 0.64 3.22 -0.21
CA PHE A 193 0.22 4.53 0.27
C PHE A 193 1.38 5.36 0.79
N ALA A 194 2.39 4.75 1.40
CA ALA A 194 3.56 5.45 1.91
C ALA A 194 4.35 6.09 0.78
N LEU A 195 4.49 5.38 -0.35
CA LEU A 195 5.22 5.87 -1.53
C LEU A 195 4.45 6.98 -2.27
N ILE A 196 3.13 7.07 -2.11
CA ILE A 196 2.31 8.21 -2.59
C ILE A 196 2.41 9.40 -1.62
N ALA A 197 2.49 9.16 -0.31
CA ALA A 197 2.39 10.19 0.72
C ALA A 197 3.72 10.90 1.04
N MET A 198 4.71 10.84 0.15
CA MET A 198 6.04 11.40 0.41
C MET A 198 6.06 12.93 0.44
N TRP A 199 5.00 13.60 -0.02
CA TRP A 199 4.93 15.07 -0.05
C TRP A 199 4.84 15.69 1.34
N ARG A 200 5.58 16.78 1.52
CA ARG A 200 5.56 17.67 2.68
C ARG A 200 4.41 18.67 2.57
N VAL A 201 3.19 18.18 2.65
CA VAL A 201 1.96 18.98 2.63
C VAL A 201 1.08 18.67 3.84
N PRO A 202 0.27 19.62 4.34
CA PRO A 202 -0.60 19.38 5.49
C PRO A 202 -1.67 18.30 5.29
N ALA A 203 -2.04 18.01 4.04
CA ALA A 203 -3.06 17.04 3.72
C ALA A 203 -2.65 15.63 4.14
N THR A 204 -3.47 14.95 4.95
CA THR A 204 -3.19 13.60 5.43
C THR A 204 -3.51 12.53 4.39
N PRO A 205 -2.74 11.43 4.33
CA PRO A 205 -3.01 10.33 3.42
C PRO A 205 -4.26 9.55 3.87
N VAL A 206 -5.42 9.95 3.35
CA VAL A 206 -6.73 9.45 3.79
C VAL A 206 -6.87 7.92 3.72
N GLY A 207 -6.25 7.28 2.71
CA GLY A 207 -6.25 5.82 2.57
C GLY A 207 -5.61 5.11 3.77
N ALA A 208 -4.42 5.56 4.18
CA ALA A 208 -3.69 4.97 5.30
C ALA A 208 -4.43 5.15 6.63
N HIS A 209 -4.90 6.36 6.93
CA HIS A 209 -5.65 6.61 8.17
C HIS A 209 -6.99 5.87 8.22
N THR A 210 -7.68 5.75 7.08
CA THR A 210 -8.90 4.94 6.98
C THR A 210 -8.60 3.47 7.28
N LEU A 211 -7.51 2.95 6.74
CA LEU A 211 -7.10 1.57 6.94
C LEU A 211 -6.71 1.28 8.39
N LEU A 212 -5.90 2.14 9.02
CA LEU A 212 -5.60 2.06 10.46
C LEU A 212 -6.87 2.07 11.31
N SER A 213 -7.85 2.90 10.96
CA SER A 213 -9.12 2.97 11.70
C SER A 213 -9.94 1.68 11.62
N PHE A 214 -9.92 0.98 10.47
CA PHE A 214 -10.61 -0.29 10.31
C PHE A 214 -9.93 -1.45 11.05
N LEU A 215 -8.63 -1.36 11.30
CA LEU A 215 -7.85 -2.43 11.94
C LEU A 215 -7.69 -2.24 13.45
N ALA A 216 -7.94 -1.03 13.96
CA ALA A 216 -7.73 -0.68 15.36
C ALA A 216 -8.45 -1.58 16.37
N GLU A 217 -9.70 -1.98 16.08
CA GLU A 217 -10.46 -2.90 16.95
C GLU A 217 -10.21 -4.38 16.61
N PRO A 218 -10.22 -4.80 15.33
CA PRO A 218 -9.92 -6.18 14.96
C PRO A 218 -8.56 -6.70 15.44
N LEU A 219 -7.52 -5.87 15.42
CA LEU A 219 -6.18 -6.29 15.83
C LEU A 219 -5.98 -6.36 17.35
N LYS A 220 -6.77 -5.61 18.15
CA LYS A 220 -6.78 -5.81 19.61
C LYS A 220 -7.21 -7.23 19.96
N GLN A 221 -8.23 -7.75 19.26
CA GLN A 221 -8.73 -9.12 19.46
C GLN A 221 -7.69 -10.19 19.09
N LEU A 222 -6.83 -9.89 18.10
CA LEU A 222 -5.73 -10.77 17.69
C LEU A 222 -4.60 -10.77 18.74
N ALA A 223 -4.23 -9.59 19.24
CA ALA A 223 -3.20 -9.43 20.27
C ALA A 223 -3.56 -10.10 21.62
N GLU A 224 -4.86 -10.23 21.91
CA GLU A 224 -5.36 -10.91 23.11
C GLU A 224 -5.24 -12.45 23.06
N ASN A 225 -4.88 -13.05 21.91
CA ASN A 225 -4.72 -14.50 21.75
C ASN A 225 -3.35 -14.88 21.13
N PRO A 226 -2.23 -14.64 21.82
CA PRO A 226 -0.88 -14.81 21.25
C PRO A 226 -0.43 -16.26 21.09
N ASP A 227 -0.97 -17.20 21.87
CA ASP A 227 -0.49 -18.60 21.97
C ASP A 227 -0.75 -19.47 20.71
N THR A 228 -1.30 -18.90 19.63
CA THR A 228 -1.66 -19.61 18.39
C THR A 228 -1.12 -18.95 17.11
N LEU A 229 -0.22 -17.97 17.23
CA LEU A 229 0.30 -17.24 16.08
C LEU A 229 1.46 -18.00 15.44
N GLU A 230 1.27 -18.42 14.18
CA GLU A 230 2.35 -18.92 13.33
C GLU A 230 3.36 -17.79 13.04
N ASP A 231 4.62 -18.13 12.79
CA ASP A 231 5.73 -17.17 12.62
C ASP A 231 5.43 -16.11 11.53
N TYR A 232 4.78 -16.52 10.45
CA TYR A 232 4.32 -15.62 9.38
C TYR A 232 3.31 -14.55 9.85
N VAL A 233 2.47 -14.87 10.84
CA VAL A 233 1.50 -13.89 11.38
C VAL A 233 2.21 -12.86 12.26
N SER A 234 3.21 -13.28 13.05
CA SER A 234 4.03 -12.34 13.83
C SER A 234 4.76 -11.34 12.94
N GLU A 235 5.32 -11.78 11.81
CA GLU A 235 5.97 -10.85 10.86
C GLU A 235 5.02 -9.80 10.31
N ASN A 236 3.82 -10.22 9.90
CA ASN A 236 2.83 -9.29 9.37
C ASN A 236 2.32 -8.33 10.45
N LEU A 237 2.23 -8.78 11.70
CA LEU A 237 1.83 -7.94 12.81
C LEU A 237 2.94 -6.92 13.14
N GLN A 238 4.20 -7.35 13.11
CA GLN A 238 5.34 -6.47 13.31
C GLN A 238 5.41 -5.37 12.24
N GLU A 239 5.28 -5.75 10.97
CA GLU A 239 5.24 -4.78 9.87
C GLU A 239 4.05 -3.80 10.03
N PHE A 240 2.89 -4.28 10.48
CA PHE A 240 1.76 -3.38 10.75
C PHE A 240 2.07 -2.38 11.86
N GLN A 241 2.74 -2.81 12.93
CA GLN A 241 3.14 -1.92 14.03
C GLN A 241 4.10 -0.84 13.53
N ASP A 242 5.09 -1.23 12.71
CA ASP A 242 6.00 -0.31 12.05
C ASP A 242 5.24 0.73 11.20
N TRP A 243 4.23 0.30 10.44
CA TRP A 243 3.38 1.20 9.66
C TRP A 243 2.56 2.14 10.53
N ASN A 244 1.95 1.64 11.61
CA ASN A 244 1.15 2.44 12.54
C ASN A 244 1.99 3.56 13.16
N GLU A 245 3.24 3.29 13.50
CA GLU A 245 4.15 4.27 14.08
C GLU A 245 4.67 5.27 13.04
N TYR A 246 5.00 4.81 11.84
CA TYR A 246 5.37 5.69 10.72
C TYR A 246 4.26 6.70 10.40
N TYR A 247 3.01 6.24 10.25
CA TYR A 247 1.88 7.13 9.97
C TYR A 247 1.50 8.01 11.17
N SER A 248 1.82 7.60 12.40
CA SER A 248 1.72 8.47 13.56
C SER A 248 2.73 9.63 13.47
N CYS A 249 3.98 9.35 13.09
CA CYS A 249 5.00 10.38 12.86
C CYS A 249 4.61 11.32 11.71
N ASP A 250 4.18 10.75 10.57
CA ASP A 250 3.69 11.51 9.41
C ASP A 250 2.53 12.45 9.78
N ALA A 251 1.55 11.96 10.56
CA ALA A 251 0.42 12.78 10.99
C ALA A 251 0.83 13.95 11.90
N LYS A 252 1.77 13.72 12.84
CA LYS A 252 2.31 14.79 13.70
C LYS A 252 3.04 15.85 12.88
N TYR A 253 3.90 15.41 11.96
CA TYR A 253 4.59 16.31 11.04
C TYR A 253 3.62 17.17 10.22
N ARG A 254 2.61 16.57 9.61
CA ARG A 254 1.61 17.31 8.82
C ARG A 254 0.79 18.27 9.66
N ASN A 255 0.48 17.91 10.90
CA ASN A 255 -0.21 18.79 11.84
C ASN A 255 0.66 19.98 12.24
N TRP A 256 1.95 19.77 12.51
CA TRP A 256 2.90 20.86 12.72
C TRP A 256 3.02 21.76 11.48
N LEU A 257 3.17 21.17 10.29
CA LEU A 257 3.28 21.91 9.04
C LEU A 257 2.03 22.76 8.78
N LYS A 258 0.85 22.24 9.13
CA LYS A 258 -0.40 23.02 9.09
C LYS A 258 -0.31 24.28 9.94
N PHE A 259 0.14 24.17 11.19
CA PHE A 259 0.33 25.34 12.05
C PHE A 259 1.36 26.31 11.50
N GLN A 260 2.46 25.83 10.93
CA GLN A 260 3.48 26.70 10.32
C GLN A 260 2.91 27.54 9.17
N LEU A 261 2.12 26.93 8.29
CA LEU A 261 1.53 27.65 7.16
C LEU A 261 0.45 28.62 7.60
N GLU A 262 -0.42 28.21 8.54
CA GLU A 262 -1.44 29.10 9.12
C GLU A 262 -0.77 30.31 9.80
N ASN A 263 0.35 30.09 10.51
CA ASN A 263 1.08 31.16 11.18
C ASN A 263 1.79 32.10 10.20
N ALA A 264 2.31 31.58 9.08
CA ALA A 264 2.99 32.39 8.06
C ALA A 264 2.05 33.39 7.34
N GLU A 265 0.74 33.14 7.34
CA GLU A 265 -0.27 34.03 6.75
C GLU A 265 -0.65 35.21 7.67
N VAL A 266 -0.22 35.19 8.94
CA VAL A 266 -0.61 36.16 9.96
C VAL A 266 0.55 37.13 10.26
N THR A 267 0.29 38.44 10.17
CA THR A 267 1.32 39.49 10.38
C THR A 267 1.75 39.66 11.85
N GLU A 268 0.85 39.38 12.80
CA GLU A 268 1.11 39.47 14.25
C GLU A 268 0.58 38.20 14.92
N LEU A 269 1.48 37.27 15.24
CA LEU A 269 1.14 36.00 15.90
C LEU A 269 0.93 36.20 17.40
N SER A 270 -0.09 35.54 17.94
CA SER A 270 -0.27 35.48 19.39
C SER A 270 0.77 34.55 20.03
N GLU A 271 1.09 34.80 21.30
CA GLU A 271 1.98 33.94 22.08
C GLU A 271 1.44 32.50 22.18
N GLU A 272 0.11 32.33 22.19
CA GLU A 272 -0.53 31.02 22.19
C GLU A 272 -0.34 30.25 20.88
N GLU A 273 -0.39 30.93 19.72
CA GLU A 273 -0.19 30.31 18.40
C GLU A 273 1.27 29.89 18.20
N ASN A 274 2.21 30.73 18.65
CA ASN A 274 3.62 30.39 18.67
C ASN A 274 3.90 29.18 19.57
N GLN A 275 3.33 29.18 20.78
CA GLN A 275 3.53 28.07 21.72
C GLN A 275 2.95 26.75 21.17
N LYS A 276 1.79 26.79 20.50
CA LYS A 276 1.20 25.60 19.87
C LYS A 276 2.11 25.03 18.77
N ALA A 277 2.66 25.88 17.92
CA ALA A 277 3.57 25.47 16.85
C ALA A 277 4.86 24.84 17.42
N VAL A 278 5.43 25.44 18.46
CA VAL A 278 6.64 24.90 19.14
C VAL A 278 6.35 23.56 19.82
N VAL A 279 5.22 23.40 20.50
CA VAL A 279 4.84 22.12 21.12
C VAL A 279 4.67 21.04 20.05
N ALA A 280 3.94 21.33 18.97
CA ALA A 280 3.75 20.39 17.88
C ALA A 280 5.07 20.02 17.18
N ALA A 281 6.01 20.97 17.07
CA ALA A 281 7.34 20.73 16.53
C ALA A 281 8.13 19.76 17.40
N LYS A 282 8.20 20.00 18.71
CA LYS A 282 8.88 19.10 19.66
C LYS A 282 8.28 17.70 19.64
N GLU A 283 6.95 17.59 19.72
CA GLU A 283 6.27 16.29 19.65
C GLU A 283 6.55 15.54 18.33
N THR A 284 6.67 16.26 17.22
CA THR A 284 7.01 15.69 15.90
C THR A 284 8.44 15.14 15.89
N LEU A 285 9.39 15.94 16.38
CA LEU A 285 10.81 15.56 16.43
C LEU A 285 11.01 14.36 17.36
N ASP A 286 10.51 14.42 18.59
CA ASP A 286 10.62 13.34 19.60
C ASP A 286 10.07 12.01 19.06
N SER A 287 8.91 12.06 18.41
CA SER A 287 8.27 10.85 17.86
C SER A 287 9.07 10.26 16.69
N SER A 288 9.60 11.14 15.83
CA SER A 288 10.38 10.71 14.67
C SER A 288 11.71 10.10 15.11
N LEU A 289 12.40 10.73 16.06
CA LEU A 289 13.63 10.21 16.66
C LEU A 289 13.40 8.85 17.35
N SER A 290 12.29 8.70 18.08
CA SER A 290 11.93 7.43 18.72
C SER A 290 11.77 6.28 17.72
N LEU A 291 11.30 6.57 16.49
CA LEU A 291 11.22 5.58 15.41
C LEU A 291 12.60 5.34 14.78
N LEU A 292 13.34 6.41 14.50
CA LEU A 292 14.61 6.38 13.77
C LEU A 292 15.76 5.72 14.57
N LEU A 293 15.79 5.91 15.88
CA LEU A 293 16.90 5.47 16.76
C LEU A 293 16.74 4.07 17.35
N ARG A 294 15.81 3.27 16.80
CA ARG A 294 15.58 1.89 17.24
C ARG A 294 16.79 1.01 16.93
N LYS A 295 17.31 0.34 17.96
CA LYS A 295 18.45 -0.59 17.84
C LYS A 295 18.00 -2.04 17.68
N ASP A 296 17.09 -2.49 18.54
CA ASP A 296 16.72 -3.91 18.62
C ASP A 296 15.76 -4.37 17.52
N ASN A 297 14.94 -3.46 16.99
CA ASN A 297 13.98 -3.75 15.94
C ASN A 297 13.86 -2.54 14.98
N PRO A 298 14.80 -2.42 14.03
CA PRO A 298 14.78 -1.30 13.10
C PRO A 298 13.60 -1.41 12.13
N TRP A 299 13.02 -0.26 11.79
CA TRP A 299 11.76 -0.16 11.04
C TRP A 299 11.76 -0.91 9.71
N LEU A 300 10.80 -1.81 9.49
CA LEU A 300 10.65 -2.65 8.29
C LEU A 300 11.87 -3.49 7.92
N THR A 301 12.65 -3.93 8.90
CA THR A 301 13.70 -4.94 8.67
C THR A 301 13.08 -6.33 8.51
N PHE A 302 13.78 -7.21 7.79
CA PHE A 302 13.38 -8.61 7.62
C PHE A 302 13.91 -9.42 8.82
N LEU A 303 13.12 -10.36 9.35
CA LEU A 303 13.60 -11.24 10.41
C LEU A 303 14.58 -12.26 9.81
N GLU A 304 15.70 -12.49 10.48
CA GLU A 304 16.83 -13.28 9.95
C GLU A 304 16.50 -14.76 9.68
N ASP A 305 15.39 -15.29 10.21
CA ASP A 305 15.06 -16.72 10.17
C ASP A 305 14.44 -17.20 8.84
N ASP A 306 14.01 -16.30 7.95
CA ASP A 306 13.36 -16.62 6.68
C ASP A 306 14.32 -16.46 5.48
N VAL A 307 15.48 -17.13 5.55
CA VAL A 307 16.44 -17.16 4.43
C VAL A 307 15.85 -18.00 3.29
N PHE A 308 15.51 -17.34 2.18
CA PHE A 308 15.13 -18.06 0.97
C PHE A 308 16.38 -18.68 0.34
N GLU A 309 16.59 -19.98 0.58
CA GLU A 309 17.64 -20.77 -0.06
C GLU A 309 17.12 -21.35 -1.39
N SER A 310 17.71 -20.93 -2.52
CA SER A 310 17.45 -21.54 -3.82
C SER A 310 18.75 -21.95 -4.49
N GLU A 311 18.80 -23.18 -5.02
CA GLU A 311 19.95 -23.74 -5.73
C GLU A 311 19.99 -23.38 -7.23
N GLU A 312 18.94 -22.73 -7.76
CA GLU A 312 18.80 -22.40 -9.20
C GLU A 312 18.95 -20.91 -9.51
N ASN A 313 19.30 -20.59 -10.77
CA ASN A 313 19.37 -19.22 -11.30
C ASN A 313 17.96 -18.60 -11.38
N MET A 314 17.50 -18.04 -10.27
CA MET A 314 16.22 -17.37 -10.13
C MET A 314 16.30 -15.90 -10.56
N PHE A 315 15.19 -15.35 -11.04
CA PHE A 315 15.05 -13.94 -11.37
C PHE A 315 14.14 -13.24 -10.38
N LEU A 316 14.34 -11.94 -10.19
CA LEU A 316 13.45 -11.06 -9.45
C LEU A 316 12.68 -10.21 -10.44
N GLU A 317 11.40 -9.96 -10.17
CA GLU A 317 10.55 -9.11 -10.98
C GLU A 317 9.77 -8.14 -10.10
N LEU A 318 9.83 -6.85 -10.41
CA LEU A 318 9.06 -5.78 -9.74
C LEU A 318 8.15 -5.12 -10.77
N HIS A 319 6.87 -5.02 -10.45
CA HIS A 319 5.87 -4.38 -11.28
C HIS A 319 5.29 -3.18 -10.53
N ALA A 320 5.32 -2.03 -11.17
CA ALA A 320 4.71 -0.81 -10.67
C ALA A 320 3.78 -0.22 -11.72
N THR A 321 2.55 0.10 -11.33
CA THR A 321 1.67 0.97 -12.11
C THR A 321 1.69 2.34 -11.45
N ALA A 322 1.98 3.41 -12.20
CA ALA A 322 2.11 4.74 -11.64
C ALA A 322 1.61 5.83 -12.59
N MET A 323 1.28 6.99 -12.04
CA MET A 323 1.08 8.22 -12.79
C MET A 323 2.33 9.07 -12.75
N LEU A 324 2.59 9.81 -13.83
CA LEU A 324 3.65 10.81 -13.85
C LEU A 324 3.07 12.16 -13.44
N CYS A 325 3.72 12.83 -12.50
CA CYS A 325 3.30 14.13 -11.97
C CYS A 325 4.39 15.17 -12.23
N LEU A 326 4.03 16.30 -12.84
CA LEU A 326 4.90 17.45 -13.06
C LEU A 326 5.13 18.21 -11.75
N PRO A 327 6.19 19.03 -11.62
CA PRO A 327 6.43 19.93 -10.47
C PRO A 327 5.27 20.83 -10.04
N SER A 328 4.33 21.09 -10.95
CA SER A 328 3.11 21.85 -10.65
C SER A 328 2.08 21.05 -9.85
N GLY A 329 2.24 19.73 -9.75
CA GLY A 329 1.27 18.79 -9.19
C GLY A 329 0.32 18.23 -10.24
N GLU A 330 0.38 18.74 -11.48
CA GLU A 330 -0.45 18.28 -12.59
C GLU A 330 0.06 16.94 -13.13
N CYS A 331 -0.87 16.09 -13.56
CA CYS A 331 -0.50 14.83 -14.18
C CYS A 331 0.06 15.03 -15.61
N LEU A 332 1.25 14.48 -15.86
CA LEU A 332 1.83 14.33 -17.19
C LEU A 332 1.22 13.10 -17.88
N ARG A 333 0.47 13.33 -18.95
CA ARG A 333 -0.03 12.24 -19.79
C ARG A 333 1.16 11.58 -20.52
N PRO A 334 1.39 10.26 -20.34
CA PRO A 334 2.52 9.59 -20.95
C PRO A 334 2.32 9.40 -22.46
N ASP A 335 3.41 9.47 -23.20
CA ASP A 335 3.51 9.04 -24.59
C ASP A 335 4.72 8.11 -24.79
N ALA A 336 4.89 7.57 -26.00
CA ALA A 336 5.99 6.65 -26.31
C ALA A 336 7.38 7.27 -26.07
N THR A 337 7.53 8.58 -26.24
CA THR A 337 8.78 9.31 -26.01
C THR A 337 9.08 9.39 -24.52
N VAL A 338 8.07 9.73 -23.72
CA VAL A 338 8.18 9.78 -22.25
C VAL A 338 8.51 8.40 -21.69
N CYS A 339 7.84 7.34 -22.15
CA CYS A 339 8.14 5.97 -21.73
C CYS A 339 9.58 5.57 -22.09
N ALA A 340 10.05 5.87 -23.31
CA ALA A 340 11.42 5.57 -23.72
C ALA A 340 12.48 6.35 -22.92
N ALA A 341 12.20 7.62 -22.61
CA ALA A 341 13.08 8.46 -21.80
C ALA A 341 13.16 7.96 -20.35
N LEU A 342 12.03 7.60 -19.75
CA LEU A 342 11.98 7.02 -18.40
C LEU A 342 12.72 5.68 -18.35
N MET A 343 12.49 4.80 -19.32
CA MET A 343 13.21 3.53 -19.45
C MET A 343 14.73 3.75 -19.52
N SER A 344 15.20 4.70 -20.35
CA SER A 344 16.62 5.02 -20.45
C SER A 344 17.19 5.60 -19.15
N ALA A 345 16.41 6.38 -18.42
CA ALA A 345 16.85 6.97 -17.16
C ALA A 345 16.92 5.92 -16.03
N LEU A 346 16.00 4.96 -16.01
CA LEU A 346 16.03 3.82 -15.10
C LEU A 346 17.27 2.94 -15.35
N TYR A 347 17.62 2.66 -16.60
CA TYR A 347 18.87 1.98 -16.93
C TYR A 347 20.11 2.76 -16.48
N ALA A 348 20.08 4.10 -16.57
CA ALA A 348 21.18 4.95 -16.15
C ALA A 348 21.33 5.08 -14.62
N SER A 349 20.39 4.54 -13.84
CA SER A 349 20.49 4.52 -12.37
C SER A 349 21.49 3.47 -11.84
N VAL A 350 21.95 2.57 -12.70
CA VAL A 350 22.95 1.53 -12.40
C VAL A 350 24.09 1.55 -13.42
N THR A 351 25.21 0.91 -13.09
CA THR A 351 26.36 0.81 -14.00
C THR A 351 26.11 -0.19 -15.13
N GLU A 352 26.80 -0.03 -16.26
CA GLU A 352 26.70 -0.96 -17.40
C GLU A 352 27.09 -2.40 -17.02
N GLU A 353 28.07 -2.54 -16.14
CA GLU A 353 28.50 -3.84 -15.58
C GLU A 353 27.33 -4.54 -14.87
N VAL A 354 26.62 -3.82 -14.00
CA VAL A 354 25.46 -4.34 -13.29
C VAL A 354 24.34 -4.73 -14.26
N VAL A 355 24.10 -3.94 -15.31
CA VAL A 355 23.09 -4.28 -16.33
C VAL A 355 23.41 -5.60 -17.02
N LEU A 356 24.67 -5.83 -17.36
CA LEU A 356 25.12 -7.05 -18.05
C LEU A 356 25.15 -8.26 -17.12
N ASP A 357 25.79 -8.13 -15.96
CA ASP A 357 26.00 -9.23 -15.01
C ASP A 357 24.67 -9.70 -14.40
N ARG A 358 23.78 -8.76 -14.08
CA ARG A 358 22.47 -9.04 -13.51
C ARG A 358 21.39 -9.27 -14.57
N GLN A 359 21.73 -9.16 -15.85
CA GLN A 359 20.77 -9.26 -16.96
C GLN A 359 19.54 -8.36 -16.72
N LEU A 360 19.78 -7.11 -16.28
CA LEU A 360 18.71 -6.19 -15.90
C LEU A 360 17.88 -5.83 -17.13
N MET A 361 16.57 -6.03 -17.02
CA MET A 361 15.59 -5.61 -17.99
C MET A 361 14.68 -4.56 -17.38
N VAL A 362 14.49 -3.46 -18.09
CA VAL A 362 13.55 -2.39 -17.75
C VAL A 362 12.57 -2.25 -18.89
N ASN A 363 11.29 -2.35 -18.59
CA ASN A 363 10.22 -2.10 -19.53
C ASN A 363 9.29 -1.02 -18.98
N VAL A 364 8.99 -0.02 -19.80
CA VAL A 364 8.06 1.06 -19.48
C VAL A 364 7.06 1.17 -20.62
N SER A 365 5.77 1.06 -20.30
CA SER A 365 4.71 1.14 -21.29
C SER A 365 3.51 1.92 -20.76
N ILE A 366 2.70 2.47 -21.66
CA ILE A 366 1.42 3.11 -21.28
C ILE A 366 0.45 2.01 -20.87
N SER A 367 -0.23 2.18 -19.74
CA SER A 367 -1.20 1.19 -19.28
C SER A 367 -2.33 1.02 -20.29
N SER A 368 -2.69 -0.22 -20.59
CA SER A 368 -3.81 -0.52 -21.48
C SER A 368 -5.17 -0.21 -20.84
N ARG A 369 -5.19 -0.01 -19.51
CA ARG A 369 -6.42 0.24 -18.73
C ARG A 369 -6.66 1.72 -18.50
N ASP A 370 -5.59 2.51 -18.44
CA ASP A 370 -5.64 3.93 -18.17
C ASP A 370 -4.56 4.69 -18.94
N SER A 371 -4.98 5.63 -19.80
CA SER A 371 -4.06 6.40 -20.64
C SER A 371 -3.23 7.45 -19.90
N TYR A 372 -3.46 7.65 -18.61
CA TYR A 372 -2.63 8.51 -17.75
C TYR A 372 -1.61 7.72 -16.91
N CYS A 373 -1.75 6.39 -16.86
CA CYS A 373 -0.84 5.54 -16.11
C CYS A 373 0.21 4.90 -17.01
N ILE A 374 1.38 4.66 -16.43
CA ILE A 374 2.43 3.82 -16.99
C ILE A 374 2.55 2.52 -16.20
N GLU A 375 2.94 1.45 -16.87
CA GLU A 375 3.36 0.18 -16.30
C GLU A 375 4.88 0.10 -16.41
N VAL A 376 5.56 -0.08 -15.28
CA VAL A 376 7.00 -0.28 -15.17
C VAL A 376 7.25 -1.70 -14.69
N VAL A 377 8.03 -2.45 -15.45
CA VAL A 377 8.45 -3.81 -15.10
C VAL A 377 9.97 -3.85 -15.06
N LEU A 378 10.53 -4.19 -13.91
CA LEU A 378 11.95 -4.37 -13.69
C LEU A 378 12.22 -5.85 -13.45
N ARG A 379 13.19 -6.44 -14.16
CA ARG A 379 13.56 -7.84 -13.97
C ARG A 379 15.08 -8.01 -13.96
N CYS A 380 15.62 -8.77 -13.02
CA CYS A 380 17.05 -9.09 -12.99
C CYS A 380 17.31 -10.49 -12.42
N LEU A 381 18.45 -11.08 -12.74
CA LEU A 381 18.95 -12.28 -12.09
C LEU A 381 19.13 -11.99 -10.59
N ALA A 382 18.69 -12.86 -9.70
CA ALA A 382 18.82 -12.70 -8.25
C ALA A 382 20.24 -13.06 -7.77
N THR A 383 20.75 -12.39 -6.74
CA THR A 383 21.97 -12.82 -6.02
C THR A 383 21.77 -12.72 -4.52
N GLU A 384 22.74 -13.23 -3.76
CA GLU A 384 22.83 -13.01 -2.32
C GLU A 384 22.69 -11.51 -1.99
N GLY A 385 21.87 -11.21 -0.99
CA GLY A 385 21.52 -9.84 -0.58
C GLY A 385 20.23 -9.28 -1.19
N ASP A 386 19.70 -9.82 -2.29
CA ASP A 386 18.44 -9.33 -2.90
C ASP A 386 17.18 -10.04 -2.35
N GLY A 387 17.20 -10.42 -1.08
CA GLY A 387 16.18 -11.31 -0.49
C GLY A 387 16.58 -12.79 -0.54
N LEU A 388 17.79 -13.09 -1.02
CA LEU A 388 18.44 -14.40 -0.93
C LEU A 388 19.59 -14.36 0.07
N GLY A 389 19.78 -15.41 0.85
CA GLY A 389 20.86 -15.48 1.84
C GLY A 389 20.72 -14.44 2.96
N PRO A 390 21.77 -14.18 3.76
CA PRO A 390 21.72 -13.22 4.88
C PRO A 390 21.49 -11.78 4.41
N HIS A 391 20.65 -11.04 5.15
CA HIS A 391 20.20 -9.68 4.78
C HIS A 391 20.88 -8.57 5.59
N ASN A 392 22.16 -8.30 5.31
CA ASN A 392 22.92 -7.36 6.13
C ASN A 392 22.48 -5.88 5.98
N ALA A 393 21.93 -5.47 4.83
CA ALA A 393 21.60 -4.06 4.55
C ALA A 393 20.09 -3.72 4.66
N ASN A 394 19.19 -4.71 4.53
CA ASN A 394 17.73 -4.50 4.51
C ASN A 394 17.27 -3.37 3.57
N ASP A 395 17.87 -3.27 2.39
CA ASP A 395 17.70 -2.15 1.45
C ASP A 395 16.86 -2.52 0.21
N GLY A 396 16.46 -3.79 0.12
CA GLY A 396 15.63 -4.33 -0.96
C GLY A 396 16.41 -4.62 -2.24
N GLY A 397 17.74 -4.54 -2.19
CA GLY A 397 18.62 -4.87 -3.30
C GLY A 397 18.48 -3.96 -4.53
N ILE A 398 18.88 -4.49 -5.68
CA ILE A 398 19.00 -3.71 -6.93
C ILE A 398 17.66 -3.18 -7.45
N LEU A 399 16.60 -4.01 -7.45
CA LEU A 399 15.29 -3.60 -7.99
C LEU A 399 14.68 -2.47 -7.15
N SER A 400 14.84 -2.54 -5.83
CA SER A 400 14.46 -1.47 -4.90
C SER A 400 15.25 -0.19 -5.20
N SER A 401 16.57 -0.28 -5.40
CA SER A 401 17.41 0.88 -5.73
C SER A 401 16.99 1.56 -7.04
N VAL A 402 16.79 0.78 -8.12
CA VAL A 402 16.35 1.29 -9.43
C VAL A 402 14.96 1.93 -9.33
N ALA A 403 14.03 1.29 -8.63
CA ALA A 403 12.68 1.83 -8.46
C ALA A 403 12.68 3.11 -7.60
N ALA A 404 13.44 3.14 -6.51
CA ALA A 404 13.58 4.30 -5.64
C ALA A 404 14.13 5.53 -6.40
N ALA A 405 15.03 5.33 -7.38
CA ALA A 405 15.54 6.42 -8.20
C ALA A 405 14.44 7.15 -9.01
N ALA A 406 13.32 6.47 -9.30
CA ALA A 406 12.18 7.08 -10.00
C ALA A 406 11.12 7.66 -9.05
N PHE A 407 10.99 7.14 -7.83
CA PHE A 407 9.99 7.60 -6.86
C PHE A 407 10.46 8.79 -6.01
N LYS A 408 11.76 8.87 -5.73
CA LYS A 408 12.34 9.97 -4.96
C LYS A 408 12.49 11.21 -5.84
N GLY A 409 11.73 12.27 -5.58
CA GLY A 409 12.00 13.54 -6.26
C GLY A 409 10.87 14.55 -6.25
N TRP A 410 10.42 15.00 -5.08
CA TRP A 410 9.49 16.12 -4.99
C TRP A 410 9.93 17.14 -3.93
N ASP A 411 9.89 18.42 -4.28
CA ASP A 411 9.83 19.52 -3.31
C ASP A 411 8.74 20.52 -3.76
N VAL A 412 7.88 20.92 -2.81
CA VAL A 412 6.90 22.00 -2.93
C VAL A 412 7.11 22.96 -1.78
N TYR A 413 8.29 23.55 -1.65
CA TYR A 413 8.38 24.93 -1.17
C TYR A 413 9.39 25.68 -2.03
N GLY A 414 8.89 26.75 -2.67
CA GLY A 414 9.68 27.59 -3.55
C GLY A 414 10.73 28.39 -2.77
N THR A 415 11.84 27.75 -2.42
CA THR A 415 13.13 28.40 -2.13
C THR A 415 14.23 27.37 -2.30
N TYR A 416 14.93 27.47 -3.43
CA TYR A 416 16.20 26.82 -3.80
C TYR A 416 16.20 25.30 -4.10
N LEU A 417 16.06 25.02 -5.40
CA LEU A 417 16.64 23.90 -6.18
C LEU A 417 15.95 22.53 -6.12
N ALA A 418 14.88 22.40 -6.91
CA ALA A 418 14.35 21.13 -7.38
C ALA A 418 15.21 20.54 -8.52
N PHE A 419 15.72 19.31 -8.37
CA PHE A 419 16.18 18.49 -9.50
C PHE A 419 15.79 17.03 -9.24
N THR A 420 14.89 16.45 -10.02
CA THR A 420 14.64 15.00 -9.93
C THR A 420 15.87 14.14 -10.07
N VAL A 421 15.81 12.97 -9.43
CA VAL A 421 16.87 11.97 -9.27
C VAL A 421 17.20 11.20 -10.56
N LEU A 422 16.28 11.12 -11.53
CA LEU A 422 16.54 10.47 -12.81
C LEU A 422 17.40 11.36 -13.71
N THR A 423 18.72 11.14 -13.68
CA THR A 423 19.63 11.72 -14.67
C THR A 423 19.10 11.40 -16.07
N ARG A 424 18.94 12.43 -16.92
CA ARG A 424 18.40 12.35 -18.29
C ARG A 424 16.87 12.21 -18.42
N PHE A 425 16.10 12.37 -17.34
CA PHE A 425 14.65 12.53 -17.42
C PHE A 425 14.21 13.97 -17.14
N GLN A 426 12.95 14.30 -17.42
CA GLN A 426 12.42 15.65 -17.25
C GLN A 426 12.53 16.08 -15.77
N ALA A 427 13.16 17.22 -15.54
CA ALA A 427 13.42 17.74 -14.20
C ALA A 427 12.11 17.94 -13.41
N GLY A 428 12.05 17.37 -12.21
CA GLY A 428 10.96 17.56 -11.26
C GLY A 428 9.73 16.65 -11.49
N VAL A 429 9.75 15.75 -12.49
CA VAL A 429 8.70 14.75 -12.68
C VAL A 429 8.82 13.57 -11.71
N THR A 430 7.75 13.29 -10.96
CA THR A 430 7.66 12.12 -10.06
C THR A 430 6.75 11.03 -10.57
N MET A 431 6.90 9.85 -9.98
CA MET A 431 5.99 8.72 -10.14
C MET A 431 5.10 8.54 -8.91
N ASP A 432 3.80 8.83 -9.05
CA ASP A 432 2.79 8.52 -8.04
C ASP A 432 2.32 7.09 -8.22
N ILE A 433 2.79 6.20 -7.33
CA ILE A 433 2.48 4.77 -7.42
C ILE A 433 0.99 4.54 -7.23
N SER A 434 0.36 3.89 -8.20
CA SER A 434 -0.96 3.31 -8.04
C SER A 434 -0.82 1.92 -7.42
N ARG A 435 -0.06 1.03 -8.05
CA ARG A 435 0.04 -0.38 -7.66
C ARG A 435 1.51 -0.80 -7.65
N LEU A 436 1.90 -1.61 -6.69
CA LEU A 436 3.25 -2.12 -6.57
C LEU A 436 3.26 -3.55 -6.07
N ASP A 437 3.96 -4.42 -6.77
CA ASP A 437 4.13 -5.83 -6.41
C ASP A 437 5.53 -6.32 -6.86
N ALA A 438 6.06 -7.34 -6.18
CA ALA A 438 7.34 -7.96 -6.54
C ALA A 438 7.34 -9.47 -6.30
N TRP A 439 8.06 -10.21 -7.13
CA TRP A 439 8.10 -11.67 -7.12
C TRP A 439 9.48 -12.22 -7.46
N TYR A 440 9.74 -13.42 -6.96
CA TYR A 440 10.67 -14.37 -7.55
C TYR A 440 10.05 -14.94 -8.83
N SER A 441 10.87 -15.17 -9.85
CA SER A 441 10.44 -15.62 -11.17
C SER A 441 11.44 -16.61 -11.76
N SER A 442 10.91 -17.57 -12.52
CA SER A 442 11.72 -18.52 -13.28
C SER A 442 12.43 -17.84 -14.45
N LYS A 443 13.34 -18.55 -15.11
CA LYS A 443 14.00 -18.08 -16.33
C LYS A 443 12.99 -17.81 -17.46
N GLU A 444 11.94 -18.60 -17.54
CA GLU A 444 10.85 -18.48 -18.52
C GLU A 444 9.92 -17.29 -18.22
N GLY A 445 10.05 -16.65 -17.05
CA GLY A 445 9.23 -15.51 -16.64
C GLY A 445 7.90 -15.91 -15.99
N SER A 446 7.80 -17.13 -15.45
CA SER A 446 6.68 -17.48 -14.58
C SER A 446 6.93 -16.93 -13.18
N LEU A 447 5.99 -16.12 -12.68
CA LEU A 447 6.04 -15.58 -11.32
C LEU A 447 5.78 -16.70 -10.30
N GLU A 448 6.61 -16.79 -9.27
CA GLU A 448 6.55 -17.84 -8.26
C GLU A 448 6.05 -17.29 -6.92
N THR A 449 6.99 -16.90 -6.05
CA THR A 449 6.75 -16.48 -4.67
C THR A 449 6.88 -14.95 -4.57
N PRO A 450 6.08 -14.25 -3.75
CA PRO A 450 6.25 -12.82 -3.52
C PRO A 450 7.62 -12.49 -2.93
N ALA A 451 8.28 -11.47 -3.48
CA ALA A 451 9.57 -10.97 -3.00
C ALA A 451 9.36 -9.73 -2.11
N THR A 452 8.77 -9.93 -0.93
CA THR A 452 8.40 -8.85 0.01
C THR A 452 9.61 -8.05 0.51
N TYR A 453 10.78 -8.67 0.57
CA TYR A 453 12.07 -8.02 0.89
C TYR A 453 12.32 -6.78 0.01
N ILE A 454 12.10 -6.90 -1.29
CA ILE A 454 12.29 -5.81 -2.26
C ILE A 454 11.38 -4.63 -1.93
N LEU A 455 10.12 -4.91 -1.60
CA LEU A 455 9.12 -3.87 -1.32
C LEU A 455 9.37 -3.20 0.04
N ARG A 456 9.73 -3.96 1.09
CA ARG A 456 10.10 -3.40 2.40
C ARG A 456 11.35 -2.52 2.27
N GLY A 457 12.38 -3.00 1.57
CA GLY A 457 13.58 -2.23 1.31
C GLY A 457 13.32 -0.96 0.50
N LEU A 458 12.40 -1.02 -0.47
CA LEU A 458 11.98 0.15 -1.25
C LEU A 458 11.29 1.19 -0.35
N CYS A 459 10.40 0.75 0.53
CA CYS A 459 9.80 1.62 1.54
C CYS A 459 10.86 2.21 2.47
N ARG A 460 11.85 1.44 2.94
CA ARG A 460 12.98 1.96 3.73
C ARG A 460 13.77 3.01 2.98
N ARG A 461 14.14 2.75 1.72
CA ARG A 461 14.86 3.70 0.85
C ARG A 461 14.08 4.98 0.67
N CYS A 462 12.76 4.94 0.52
CA CYS A 462 11.96 6.13 0.32
C CYS A 462 11.63 6.85 1.63
N CYS A 463 11.00 6.15 2.58
CA CYS A 463 10.37 6.70 3.77
C CYS A 463 11.36 7.16 4.85
N LEU A 464 12.46 6.41 5.09
CA LEU A 464 13.39 6.77 6.17
C LEU A 464 14.17 8.07 5.87
N PRO A 465 14.76 8.26 4.67
CA PRO A 465 15.40 9.54 4.33
C PRO A 465 14.43 10.72 4.41
N GLU A 466 13.19 10.55 3.97
CA GLU A 466 12.19 11.61 4.05
C GLU A 466 11.78 11.93 5.49
N LEU A 467 11.65 10.91 6.36
CA LEU A 467 11.40 11.14 7.78
C LEU A 467 12.54 11.93 8.42
N VAL A 468 13.80 11.60 8.11
CA VAL A 468 14.96 12.37 8.58
C VAL A 468 14.94 13.80 8.05
N LEU A 469 14.66 14.02 6.77
CA LEU A 469 14.60 15.37 6.19
C LEU A 469 13.49 16.21 6.83
N ARG A 470 12.33 15.61 7.11
CA ARG A 470 11.26 16.26 7.86
C ARG A 470 11.68 16.59 9.29
N SER A 471 12.40 15.70 9.97
CA SER A 471 12.96 15.98 11.30
C SER A 471 13.96 17.14 11.26
N MET A 472 14.86 17.17 10.26
CA MET A 472 15.81 18.28 10.06
C MET A 472 15.08 19.61 9.83
N GLN A 473 14.03 19.62 9.00
CA GLN A 473 13.20 20.80 8.77
C GLN A 473 12.55 21.31 10.07
N VAL A 474 12.03 20.40 10.90
CA VAL A 474 11.44 20.74 12.20
C VAL A 474 12.52 21.27 13.16
N SER A 475 13.72 20.68 13.17
CA SER A 475 14.85 21.14 13.99
C SER A 475 15.29 22.56 13.63
N VAL A 476 15.37 22.90 12.34
CA VAL A 476 15.67 24.26 11.88
C VAL A 476 14.64 25.25 12.43
N CYS A 477 13.35 24.96 12.24
CA CYS A 477 12.26 25.82 12.73
C CYS A 477 12.30 26.02 14.26
N LEU A 478 12.60 24.95 15.01
CA LEU A 478 12.77 25.03 16.46
C LEU A 478 13.95 25.93 16.86
N MET A 479 15.08 25.82 16.17
CA MET A 479 16.24 26.68 16.40
C MET A 479 15.94 28.15 16.09
N GLU A 480 15.33 28.44 14.93
CA GLU A 480 14.89 29.79 14.55
C GLU A 480 13.93 30.41 15.57
N SER A 481 13.10 29.58 16.20
CA SER A 481 12.17 29.99 17.26
C SER A 481 12.81 30.12 18.65
N GLY A 482 14.15 30.07 18.75
CA GLY A 482 14.88 30.15 20.02
C GLY A 482 14.66 28.95 20.95
N ASN A 483 14.20 27.81 20.41
CA ASN A 483 13.91 26.59 21.13
C ASN A 483 14.81 25.45 20.62
N PRO A 484 16.15 25.54 20.83
CA PRO A 484 17.08 24.57 20.26
C PRO A 484 16.74 23.14 20.71
N PRO A 485 16.59 22.19 19.77
CA PRO A 485 16.39 20.78 20.11
C PRO A 485 17.67 20.18 20.70
N GLU A 486 17.53 19.31 21.71
CA GLU A 486 18.67 18.67 22.38
C GLU A 486 19.31 17.59 21.48
N ASP A 487 18.50 16.89 20.68
CA ASP A 487 18.89 15.67 19.98
C ASP A 487 19.20 15.89 18.48
N HIS A 488 19.45 17.13 18.05
CA HIS A 488 19.75 17.43 16.64
C HIS A 488 20.98 16.70 16.12
N ASP A 489 22.04 16.65 16.93
CA ASP A 489 23.29 15.99 16.55
C ASP A 489 23.08 14.47 16.39
N GLU A 490 22.07 13.86 17.03
CA GLU A 490 21.73 12.44 16.85
C GLU A 490 21.25 12.14 15.43
N LEU A 491 20.57 13.08 14.75
CA LEU A 491 20.20 12.93 13.34
C LEU A 491 21.43 12.89 12.43
N ILE A 492 22.45 13.71 12.75
CA ILE A 492 23.71 13.75 12.00
C ILE A 492 24.48 12.45 12.21
N GLU A 493 24.60 11.99 13.46
CA GLU A 493 25.25 10.72 13.79
C GLU A 493 24.52 9.54 13.15
N LEU A 494 23.18 9.53 13.17
CA LEU A 494 22.37 8.48 12.55
C LEU A 494 22.66 8.33 11.06
N VAL A 495 22.71 9.44 10.31
CA VAL A 495 22.96 9.41 8.86
C VAL A 495 24.42 9.13 8.55
N ALA A 496 25.36 9.68 9.33
CA ALA A 496 26.79 9.56 9.06
C ALA A 496 27.42 8.24 9.54
N SER A 497 26.77 7.51 10.44
CA SER A 497 27.28 6.25 10.97
C SER A 497 27.22 5.12 9.93
N ASP A 498 28.37 4.50 9.66
CA ASP A 498 28.44 3.30 8.83
C ASP A 498 27.70 2.11 9.47
N GLU A 499 27.56 2.09 10.80
CA GLU A 499 26.90 1.00 11.54
C GLU A 499 25.38 0.97 11.32
N THR A 500 24.77 2.12 11.09
CA THR A 500 23.31 2.23 10.91
C THR A 500 22.90 1.97 9.45
N GLY A 501 23.84 2.13 8.51
CA GLY A 501 23.63 1.96 7.07
C GLY A 501 22.72 3.01 6.43
N PHE A 502 22.29 4.06 7.16
CA PHE A 502 21.31 5.04 6.68
C PHE A 502 21.80 5.80 5.45
N ILE A 503 23.08 6.17 5.39
CA ILE A 503 23.65 6.89 4.24
C ILE A 503 23.37 6.20 2.89
N SER A 504 23.36 4.87 2.87
CA SER A 504 23.11 4.06 1.67
C SER A 504 21.66 4.11 1.18
N LEU A 505 20.73 4.53 2.05
CA LEU A 505 19.33 4.71 1.73
C LEU A 505 19.08 6.05 1.06
N PHE A 506 19.92 7.06 1.24
CA PHE A 506 19.71 8.38 0.68
C PHE A 506 20.11 8.44 -0.80
N SER A 507 19.38 9.25 -1.58
CA SER A 507 19.89 9.70 -2.87
C SER A 507 20.89 10.84 -2.69
N GLN A 508 21.74 11.10 -3.68
CA GLN A 508 22.68 12.21 -3.64
C GLN A 508 21.99 13.56 -3.41
N GLN A 509 20.81 13.76 -3.99
CA GLN A 509 20.04 14.99 -3.81
C GLN A 509 19.50 15.11 -2.38
N GLN A 510 18.96 14.03 -1.81
CA GLN A 510 18.51 14.02 -0.42
C GLN A 510 19.67 14.30 0.55
N LEU A 511 20.88 13.82 0.25
CA LEU A 511 22.07 14.18 1.04
C LEU A 511 22.43 15.66 0.90
N GLN A 512 22.31 16.26 -0.30
CA GLN A 512 22.53 17.69 -0.48
C GLN A 512 21.52 18.52 0.31
N GLU A 513 20.24 18.14 0.27
CA GLU A 513 19.17 18.77 1.04
C GLU A 513 19.40 18.64 2.55
N PHE A 514 19.78 17.45 3.01
CA PHE A 514 20.16 17.21 4.40
C PHE A 514 21.27 18.15 4.87
N MET A 515 22.32 18.33 4.05
CA MET A 515 23.42 19.26 4.34
C MET A 515 22.97 20.74 4.32
N LEU A 516 21.96 21.09 3.52
CA LEU A 516 21.39 22.44 3.52
C LEU A 516 20.64 22.72 4.82
N PHE A 517 19.81 21.79 5.30
CA PHE A 517 19.15 21.94 6.60
C PHE A 517 20.16 22.03 7.75
N GLU A 518 21.23 21.22 7.74
CA GLU A 518 22.29 21.34 8.74
C GLU A 518 22.96 22.72 8.70
N ARG A 519 23.22 23.25 7.50
CA ARG A 519 23.77 24.59 7.35
C ARG A 519 22.82 25.66 7.90
N GLU A 520 21.54 25.58 7.58
CA GLU A 520 20.53 26.53 8.07
C GLU A 520 20.43 26.48 9.60
N TYR A 521 20.35 25.29 10.18
CA TYR A 521 20.34 25.10 11.63
C TYR A 521 21.54 25.77 12.31
N ARG A 522 22.76 25.57 11.77
CA ARG A 522 23.99 26.17 12.33
C ARG A 522 24.02 27.68 12.18
N LEU A 523 23.47 28.23 11.10
CA LEU A 523 23.38 29.68 10.93
C LEU A 523 22.44 30.28 11.97
N SER A 524 21.23 29.73 12.13
CA SER A 524 20.27 30.18 13.16
C SER A 524 20.84 30.03 14.58
N GLN A 525 21.61 28.97 14.83
CA GLN A 525 22.31 28.79 16.11
C GLN A 525 23.32 29.90 16.39
N LEU A 526 24.10 30.32 15.39
CA LEU A 526 25.07 31.40 15.53
C LEU A 526 24.38 32.76 15.74
N GLU A 527 23.31 33.03 14.99
CA GLU A 527 22.51 34.25 15.14
C GLU A 527 21.93 34.36 16.55
N LEU A 528 21.35 33.28 17.08
CA LEU A 528 20.83 33.23 18.44
C LEU A 528 21.93 33.46 19.50
N GLN A 529 23.13 32.91 19.30
CA GLN A 529 24.27 33.12 20.19
C GLN A 529 24.75 34.58 20.16
N GLU A 530 24.79 35.20 18.98
CA GLU A 530 25.15 36.62 18.83
C GLU A 530 24.14 37.52 19.55
N GLU A 531 22.84 37.29 19.37
CA GLU A 531 21.77 38.03 20.05
C GLU A 531 21.92 37.94 21.58
N LEU A 532 22.10 36.73 22.12
CA LEU A 532 22.30 36.50 23.55
C LEU A 532 23.60 37.11 24.11
N SER A 533 24.64 37.24 23.28
CA SER A 533 25.90 37.87 23.67
C SER A 533 25.85 39.41 23.63
N SER A 534 24.89 39.96 22.88
CA SER A 534 24.69 41.39 22.69
C SER A 534 23.67 42.01 23.67
N SER A 535 22.86 41.17 24.32
CA SER A 535 21.94 41.51 25.43
C SER A 535 22.63 41.46 26.78
#